data_AF-A0A424YW31-F1
#
_entry.id   AF-A0A424YW31-F1
#
_cell.length_a   1.000
_cell.length_b   1.000
_cell.length_c   1.000
_cell.angle_alpha   90.00
_cell.angle_beta   90.00
_cell.angle_gamma   90.00
#
_symmetry.space_group_name_H-M   'P 1'
#
loop_
_entity.id
_entity.type
_entity.pdbx_description
1 polymer ?
#
loop_
_entity_poly.entity_id
_entity_poly.type
_entity_poly.pdbx_seq_one_letter_code
_entity_poly.pdbx_strand_id
1 'polypeptide(L)'
;MKIAIASGKGGTGKSTVAANLAYSLAESRTIAVVDCDVEEPNLHLFFPTPSKDLSVTVKIPRIDLDRCTFCGECGNFCRYGALTIFKDRHLFLPKLCHSCGGCAVICPIGAIHEVDRQIGTVQCRAPSPTMTLISGVLQEGEVQAPPVIKMAKNLAEGHPLILYDAAPGIACPVIETLVGVDFCLLVTESTPFGLHDLKLAHGVAEEIGIPSGVVINRSDGEDEEIQNFCAAYQIPILMTIPFDRGIAAIQNAGNLIAHEIPTWKSEFIELFRKTVAHMEAMQ
;
A
#
# COMPACT_ATOMS: atom_id res chain seq x y z
N MET A 1 7.92 -7.34 -12.99
CA MET A 1 7.28 -8.22 -11.98
C MET A 1 6.93 -7.37 -10.77
N LYS A 2 5.70 -7.50 -10.28
CA LYS A 2 5.10 -6.69 -9.21
C LYS A 2 4.54 -7.63 -8.15
N ILE A 3 5.04 -7.55 -6.93
CA ILE A 3 4.58 -8.37 -5.80
C ILE A 3 4.11 -7.44 -4.69
N ALA A 4 2.90 -7.63 -4.20
CA ALA A 4 2.41 -6.94 -3.01
C ALA A 4 2.58 -7.80 -1.76
N ILE A 5 2.90 -7.17 -0.64
CA ILE A 5 2.92 -7.75 0.69
C ILE A 5 1.74 -7.13 1.44
N ALA A 6 0.73 -7.93 1.77
CA ALA A 6 -0.52 -7.46 2.35
C ALA A 6 -0.98 -8.32 3.56
N SER A 7 -1.93 -7.81 4.33
CA SER A 7 -2.47 -8.47 5.53
C SER A 7 -3.80 -7.84 5.92
N GLY A 8 -4.71 -8.63 6.50
CA GLY A 8 -6.03 -8.14 6.90
C GLY A 8 -6.04 -7.20 8.11
N LYS A 9 -4.90 -7.00 8.79
CA LYS A 9 -4.76 -6.04 9.90
C LYS A 9 -3.32 -5.51 10.07
N GLY A 10 -3.14 -4.55 10.97
CA GLY A 10 -1.83 -4.09 11.44
C GLY A 10 -1.13 -5.10 12.34
N GLY A 11 0.21 -5.01 12.42
CA GLY A 11 1.01 -5.76 13.40
C GLY A 11 1.40 -7.21 13.03
N THR A 12 0.98 -7.74 11.88
CA THR A 12 1.35 -9.10 11.42
C THR A 12 2.77 -9.22 10.88
N GLY A 13 3.47 -8.10 10.67
CA GLY A 13 4.86 -8.08 10.19
C GLY A 13 5.05 -7.93 8.68
N LYS A 14 4.06 -7.37 7.95
CA LYS A 14 4.16 -7.02 6.51
C LYS A 14 5.45 -6.28 6.17
N SER A 15 5.67 -5.12 6.78
CA SER A 15 6.84 -4.28 6.52
C SER A 15 8.15 -4.99 6.85
N THR A 16 8.15 -5.86 7.87
CA THR A 16 9.30 -6.71 8.18
C THR A 16 9.59 -7.71 7.06
N VAL A 17 8.57 -8.41 6.55
CA VAL A 17 8.71 -9.33 5.41
C VAL A 17 9.16 -8.56 4.17
N ALA A 18 8.54 -7.42 3.87
CA ALA A 18 8.87 -6.59 2.72
C ALA A 18 10.33 -6.09 2.77
N ALA A 19 10.77 -5.55 3.91
CA ALA A 19 12.13 -5.03 4.08
C ALA A 19 13.19 -6.13 3.98
N ASN A 20 12.97 -7.29 4.62
CA ASN A 20 13.93 -8.40 4.58
C ASN A 20 13.98 -9.09 3.22
N LEU A 21 12.83 -9.21 2.54
CA LEU A 21 12.76 -9.69 1.17
C LEU A 21 13.52 -8.76 0.23
N ALA A 22 13.28 -7.45 0.32
CA ALA A 22 13.98 -6.45 -0.47
C ALA A 22 15.50 -6.49 -0.26
N TYR A 23 15.94 -6.46 0.99
CA TYR A 23 17.35 -6.53 1.35
C TYR A 23 18.03 -7.79 0.78
N SER A 24 17.37 -8.94 0.90
CA SER A 24 17.92 -10.22 0.44
C SER A 24 18.06 -10.29 -1.09
N LEU A 25 17.15 -9.64 -1.83
CA LEU A 25 17.14 -9.63 -3.29
C LEU A 25 18.05 -8.55 -3.90
N ALA A 26 18.27 -7.44 -3.19
CA ALA A 26 19.02 -6.28 -3.69
C ALA A 26 20.47 -6.61 -4.10
N GLU A 27 21.07 -7.70 -3.60
CA GLU A 27 22.42 -8.10 -4.03
C GLU A 27 22.48 -8.71 -5.43
N SER A 28 21.38 -9.28 -5.91
CA SER A 28 21.33 -10.01 -7.18
C SER A 28 20.37 -9.41 -8.20
N ARG A 29 19.54 -8.45 -7.77
CA ARG A 29 18.48 -7.85 -8.58
C ARG A 29 18.37 -6.36 -8.32
N THR A 30 18.11 -5.60 -9.38
CA THR A 30 17.62 -4.23 -9.26
C THR A 30 16.16 -4.27 -8.80
N ILE A 31 15.82 -3.55 -7.75
CA ILE A 31 14.50 -3.61 -7.12
C ILE A 31 14.02 -2.22 -6.72
N ALA A 32 12.72 -1.99 -6.89
CA ALA A 32 12.01 -0.90 -6.22
C ALA A 32 11.17 -1.48 -5.08
N VAL A 33 11.21 -0.82 -3.93
CA VAL A 33 10.35 -1.10 -2.80
C VAL A 33 9.48 0.12 -2.57
N VAL A 34 8.18 -0.07 -2.49
CA VAL A 34 7.22 1.01 -2.37
C VAL A 34 6.45 0.84 -1.07
N ASP A 35 6.63 1.78 -0.16
CA ASP A 35 5.85 1.89 1.08
C ASP A 35 4.50 2.54 0.74
N CYS A 36 3.46 1.70 0.65
CA CYS A 36 2.11 2.12 0.33
C CYS A 36 1.27 2.37 1.60
N ASP A 37 1.83 2.18 2.80
CA ASP A 37 1.21 2.62 4.03
C ASP A 37 1.48 4.13 4.22
N VAL A 38 0.76 4.94 3.45
CA VAL A 38 1.05 6.38 3.37
C VAL A 38 0.65 7.16 4.61
N GLU A 39 -0.13 6.57 5.50
CA GLU A 39 -0.51 7.17 6.78
C GLU A 39 0.59 6.95 7.83
N GLU A 40 1.15 5.74 7.87
CA GLU A 40 2.19 5.36 8.85
C GLU A 40 3.40 4.68 8.17
N PRO A 41 4.08 5.34 7.20
CA PRO A 41 5.16 4.71 6.44
C PRO A 41 6.35 4.42 7.35
N ASN A 42 6.91 3.22 7.28
CA ASN A 42 7.92 2.75 8.21
C ASN A 42 9.13 2.08 7.55
N LEU A 43 9.12 1.83 6.23
CA LEU A 43 10.23 1.16 5.56
C LEU A 43 11.53 1.99 5.58
N HIS A 44 11.40 3.31 5.66
CA HIS A 44 12.52 4.22 5.79
C HIS A 44 13.33 4.02 7.08
N LEU A 45 12.75 3.40 8.11
CA LEU A 45 13.44 3.06 9.35
C LEU A 45 14.46 1.93 9.15
N PHE A 46 14.17 0.96 8.28
CA PHE A 46 15.10 -0.12 7.91
C PHE A 46 16.20 0.36 6.95
N PHE A 47 15.95 1.44 6.21
CA PHE A 47 16.84 1.94 5.15
C PHE A 47 17.11 3.45 5.28
N PRO A 48 17.75 3.89 6.38
CA PRO A 48 17.91 5.31 6.69
C PRO A 48 18.89 5.99 5.73
N THR A 49 18.36 6.57 4.64
CA THR A 49 19.14 7.30 3.63
C THR A 49 18.41 8.58 3.20
N PRO A 50 19.11 9.64 2.74
CA PRO A 50 18.47 10.88 2.35
C PRO A 50 17.38 10.69 1.28
N SER A 51 16.27 11.41 1.40
CA SER A 51 15.20 11.39 0.42
C SER A 51 15.24 12.61 -0.51
N LYS A 52 14.72 12.40 -1.72
CA LYS A 52 14.22 13.47 -2.58
C LYS A 52 12.70 13.45 -2.52
N ASP A 53 12.12 14.58 -2.16
CA ASP A 53 10.69 14.69 -1.93
C ASP A 53 9.98 15.29 -3.15
N LEU A 54 8.85 14.69 -3.51
CA LEU A 54 7.97 15.16 -4.58
C LEU A 54 6.59 15.43 -3.97
N SER A 55 6.01 16.59 -4.25
CA SER A 55 4.68 16.93 -3.74
C SER A 55 3.59 16.18 -4.51
N VAL A 56 2.62 15.64 -3.77
CA VAL A 56 1.40 15.04 -4.35
C VAL A 56 0.27 16.05 -4.25
N THR A 57 -0.34 16.38 -5.39
CA THR A 57 -1.50 17.28 -5.44
C THR A 57 -2.73 16.59 -6.01
N VAL A 58 -3.90 17.07 -5.60
CA VAL A 58 -5.19 16.73 -6.21
C VAL A 58 -5.88 18.00 -6.70
N LYS A 59 -6.77 17.86 -7.67
CA LYS A 59 -7.56 18.95 -8.22
C LYS A 59 -8.81 19.18 -7.37
N ILE A 60 -8.97 20.40 -6.86
CA ILE A 60 -10.18 20.82 -6.14
C ILE A 60 -10.84 22.03 -6.82
N PRO A 61 -12.16 22.21 -6.67
CA PRO A 61 -12.84 23.35 -7.24
C PRO A 61 -12.46 24.66 -6.54
N ARG A 62 -12.30 25.71 -7.34
CA ARG A 62 -12.27 27.12 -6.94
C ARG A 62 -13.39 27.84 -7.67
N ILE A 63 -14.26 28.50 -6.92
CA ILE A 63 -15.43 29.20 -7.44
C ILE A 63 -15.07 30.67 -7.63
N ASP A 64 -15.28 31.17 -8.84
CA ASP A 64 -15.25 32.59 -9.17
C ASP A 64 -16.56 33.24 -8.74
N LEU A 65 -16.50 34.05 -7.68
CA LEU A 65 -17.67 34.69 -7.08
C LEU A 65 -18.23 35.83 -7.94
N ASP A 66 -17.43 36.42 -8.82
CA ASP A 66 -17.89 37.49 -9.71
C ASP A 66 -18.77 36.93 -10.83
N ARG A 67 -18.58 35.64 -11.16
CA ARG A 67 -19.38 34.93 -12.17
C ARG A 67 -20.50 34.11 -11.54
N CYS A 68 -20.27 33.52 -10.37
CA CYS A 68 -21.20 32.57 -9.75
C CYS A 68 -22.59 33.18 -9.52
N THR A 69 -23.62 32.53 -10.06
CA THR A 69 -25.03 32.91 -9.86
C THR A 69 -25.69 32.19 -8.69
N PHE A 70 -24.94 31.37 -7.93
CA PHE A 70 -25.46 30.53 -6.85
C PHE A 70 -26.62 29.60 -7.27
N CYS A 71 -26.67 29.18 -8.54
CA CYS A 71 -27.74 28.33 -9.09
C CYS A 71 -27.88 26.95 -8.41
N GLY A 72 -26.82 26.43 -7.79
CA GLY A 72 -26.87 25.19 -7.01
C GLY A 72 -26.53 23.91 -7.76
N GLU A 73 -26.41 23.91 -9.09
CA GLU A 73 -26.15 22.71 -9.91
C GLU A 73 -24.93 21.91 -9.42
N CYS A 74 -23.82 22.59 -9.11
CA CYS A 74 -22.60 21.95 -8.61
C CYS A 74 -22.77 21.30 -7.22
N GLY A 75 -23.63 21.87 -6.37
CA GLY A 75 -23.95 21.31 -5.06
C GLY A 75 -24.87 20.10 -5.18
N ASN A 76 -25.90 20.18 -6.03
CA ASN A 76 -26.82 19.08 -6.31
C ASN A 76 -26.10 17.86 -6.93
N PHE A 77 -25.09 18.12 -7.76
CA PHE A 77 -24.21 17.09 -8.31
C PHE A 77 -23.34 16.41 -7.23
N CYS A 78 -22.91 17.15 -6.20
CA CYS A 78 -21.93 16.68 -5.23
C CYS A 78 -22.50 15.64 -4.26
N ARG A 79 -22.42 14.36 -4.62
CA ARG A 79 -22.89 13.23 -3.78
C ARG A 79 -22.13 13.09 -2.46
N TYR A 80 -20.93 13.65 -2.36
CA TYR A 80 -20.10 13.60 -1.15
C TYR A 80 -20.40 14.74 -0.16
N GLY A 81 -21.26 15.69 -0.52
CA GLY A 81 -21.54 16.87 0.32
C GLY A 81 -20.34 17.80 0.50
N ALA A 82 -19.31 17.67 -0.34
CA ALA A 82 -18.13 18.51 -0.31
C ALA A 82 -18.40 19.96 -0.72
N LEU A 83 -19.43 20.18 -1.53
CA LEU A 83 -19.82 21.50 -2.01
C LEU A 83 -21.32 21.70 -1.80
N THR A 84 -21.68 22.76 -1.08
CA THR A 84 -23.07 23.14 -0.78
C THR A 84 -23.28 24.60 -1.17
N ILE A 85 -24.37 24.89 -1.88
CA ILE A 85 -24.70 26.23 -2.34
C ILE A 85 -25.92 26.76 -1.57
N PHE A 86 -25.79 27.98 -1.04
CA PHE A 86 -26.86 28.75 -0.42
C PHE A 86 -27.26 29.91 -1.33
N LYS A 87 -28.25 30.71 -0.93
CA LYS A 87 -28.78 31.82 -1.74
C LYS A 87 -27.72 32.85 -2.18
N ASP A 88 -26.75 33.13 -1.31
CA ASP A 88 -25.77 34.21 -1.46
C ASP A 88 -24.33 33.79 -1.16
N ARG A 89 -24.10 32.50 -0.89
CA ARG A 89 -22.78 31.97 -0.52
C ARG A 89 -22.67 30.49 -0.86
N HIS A 90 -21.45 29.98 -0.80
CA HIS A 90 -21.16 28.55 -0.88
C HIS A 90 -20.40 28.09 0.36
N LEU A 91 -20.50 26.80 0.67
CA LEU A 91 -19.65 26.11 1.62
C LEU A 91 -18.92 25.01 0.86
N PHE A 92 -17.59 25.07 0.87
CA PHE A 92 -16.74 24.02 0.33
C PHE A 92 -15.94 23.38 1.46
N LEU A 93 -15.99 22.05 1.54
CA LEU A 93 -15.27 21.21 2.50
C LEU A 93 -14.22 20.40 1.73
N PRO A 94 -12.96 20.90 1.63
CA PRO A 94 -11.94 20.28 0.79
C PRO A 94 -11.68 18.80 1.11
N LYS A 95 -11.78 18.42 2.39
CA LYS A 95 -11.52 17.06 2.86
C LYS A 95 -12.58 16.03 2.43
N LEU A 96 -13.80 16.46 2.13
CA LEU A 96 -14.85 15.60 1.57
C LEU A 96 -14.81 15.54 0.03
N CYS A 97 -13.97 16.38 -0.60
CA CYS A 97 -13.88 16.45 -2.04
C CYS A 97 -13.04 15.29 -2.58
N HIS A 98 -13.66 14.41 -3.38
CA HIS A 98 -12.99 13.31 -4.06
C HIS A 98 -12.32 13.72 -5.39
N SER A 99 -12.15 15.02 -5.64
CA SER A 99 -11.40 15.53 -6.79
C SER A 99 -11.90 15.03 -8.15
N CYS A 100 -13.22 14.78 -8.29
CA CYS A 100 -13.81 14.18 -9.50
C CYS A 100 -14.05 15.16 -10.66
N GLY A 101 -13.85 16.46 -10.45
CA GLY A 101 -14.02 17.52 -11.46
C GLY A 101 -15.45 17.80 -11.92
N GLY A 102 -16.44 16.95 -11.58
CA GLY A 102 -17.79 17.07 -12.12
C GLY A 102 -18.51 18.39 -11.77
N CYS A 103 -18.16 19.03 -10.66
CA CYS A 103 -18.68 20.37 -10.32
C CYS A 103 -18.25 21.46 -11.32
N ALA A 104 -17.05 21.36 -11.90
CA ALA A 104 -16.59 22.27 -12.95
C ALA A 104 -17.36 22.01 -14.25
N VAL A 105 -17.54 20.73 -14.60
CA VAL A 105 -18.26 20.29 -15.80
C VAL A 105 -19.73 20.71 -15.79
N ILE A 106 -20.42 20.56 -14.65
CA ILE A 106 -21.86 20.85 -14.55
C ILE A 106 -22.18 22.34 -14.39
N CYS A 107 -21.18 23.20 -14.16
CA CYS A 107 -21.42 24.62 -13.94
C CYS A 107 -21.89 25.30 -15.25
N PRO A 108 -23.16 25.75 -15.36
CA PRO A 108 -23.72 26.20 -16.63
C PRO A 108 -23.09 27.49 -17.16
N ILE A 109 -22.50 28.28 -16.26
CA ILE A 109 -21.86 29.56 -16.56
C ILE A 109 -20.32 29.47 -16.49
N GLY A 110 -19.76 28.28 -16.24
CA GLY A 110 -18.32 28.05 -16.15
C GLY A 110 -17.61 28.84 -15.05
N ALA A 111 -18.27 29.05 -13.90
CA ALA A 111 -17.71 29.80 -12.76
C ALA A 111 -16.77 28.97 -11.87
N ILE A 112 -16.62 27.66 -12.13
CA ILE A 112 -15.79 26.77 -11.34
C ILE A 112 -14.59 26.33 -12.18
N HIS A 113 -13.39 26.53 -11.64
CA HIS A 113 -12.14 26.03 -12.21
C HIS A 113 -11.40 25.17 -11.19
N GLU A 114 -10.53 24.28 -11.64
CA GLU A 114 -9.75 23.41 -10.77
C GLU A 114 -8.41 24.05 -10.38
N VAL A 115 -8.05 23.92 -9.11
CA VAL A 115 -6.74 24.31 -8.58
C VAL A 115 -6.07 23.14 -7.89
N ASP A 116 -4.74 23.14 -7.86
CA ASP A 116 -3.98 22.13 -7.14
C ASP A 116 -4.02 22.37 -5.64
N ARG A 117 -4.29 21.30 -4.89
CA ARG A 117 -4.15 21.24 -3.44
C ARG A 117 -3.20 20.09 -3.11
N GLN A 118 -2.12 20.41 -2.41
CA GLN A 118 -1.23 19.38 -1.90
C GLN A 118 -1.93 18.54 -0.83
N ILE A 119 -1.71 17.23 -0.88
CA ILE A 119 -2.28 16.27 0.08
C ILE A 119 -1.24 15.33 0.66
N GLY A 120 0.00 15.37 0.16
CA GLY A 120 1.04 14.45 0.56
C GLY A 120 2.37 14.74 -0.11
N THR A 121 3.33 13.88 0.17
CA THR A 121 4.63 13.81 -0.50
C THR A 121 4.94 12.37 -0.87
N VAL A 122 5.78 12.17 -1.88
CA VAL A 122 6.45 10.89 -2.12
C VAL A 122 7.94 11.12 -1.95
N GLN A 123 8.55 10.33 -1.06
CA GLN A 123 9.96 10.37 -0.74
C GLN A 123 10.69 9.26 -1.50
N CYS A 124 11.60 9.63 -2.39
CA CYS A 124 12.46 8.68 -3.11
C CYS A 124 13.84 8.62 -2.45
N ARG A 125 14.25 7.42 -2.05
CA ARG A 125 15.55 7.12 -1.41
C ARG A 125 16.28 6.07 -2.23
N ALA A 126 17.60 6.08 -2.16
CA ALA A 126 18.45 5.08 -2.82
C ALA A 126 19.36 4.41 -1.78
N PRO A 127 18.86 3.41 -1.03
CA PRO A 127 19.66 2.79 0.04
C PRO A 127 20.87 2.00 -0.48
N SER A 128 20.83 1.55 -1.74
CA SER A 128 21.97 0.93 -2.43
C SER A 128 21.90 1.21 -3.94
N PRO A 129 22.96 0.95 -4.73
CA PRO A 129 22.92 1.11 -6.19
C PRO A 129 21.86 0.27 -6.91
N THR A 130 21.38 -0.80 -6.28
CA THR A 130 20.42 -1.75 -6.83
C THR A 130 19.03 -1.62 -6.21
N MET A 131 18.85 -0.79 -5.18
CA MET A 131 17.58 -0.64 -4.48
C MET A 131 17.12 0.81 -4.46
N THR A 132 15.88 1.02 -4.93
CA THR A 132 15.17 2.30 -4.77
C THR A 132 14.03 2.09 -3.78
N LEU A 133 13.96 2.94 -2.75
CA LEU A 133 12.85 2.97 -1.80
C LEU A 133 11.97 4.19 -2.09
N ILE A 134 10.68 3.98 -2.25
CA ILE A 134 9.69 5.01 -2.56
C ILE A 134 8.63 4.96 -1.46
N SER A 135 8.56 5.99 -0.63
CA SER A 135 7.58 6.05 0.46
C SER A 135 6.59 7.17 0.22
N GLY A 136 5.30 6.84 0.17
CA GLY A 136 4.26 7.87 0.22
C GLY A 136 4.07 8.35 1.65
N VAL A 137 3.82 9.65 1.81
CA VAL A 137 3.50 10.28 3.10
C VAL A 137 2.29 11.17 2.90
N LEU A 138 1.18 10.81 3.53
CA LEU A 138 -0.05 11.59 3.52
C LEU A 138 0.07 12.77 4.50
N GLN A 139 -0.44 13.94 4.14
CA GLN A 139 -0.47 15.07 5.07
C GLN A 139 -1.45 14.81 6.22
N GLU A 140 -1.09 15.29 7.41
CA GLU A 140 -1.92 15.12 8.61
C GLU A 140 -3.35 15.62 8.40
N GLY A 141 -4.32 14.73 8.67
CA GLY A 141 -5.74 15.02 8.55
C GLY A 141 -6.28 14.99 7.12
N GLU A 142 -5.50 14.59 6.13
CA GLU A 142 -6.01 14.13 4.84
C GLU A 142 -6.55 12.71 4.93
N VAL A 143 -7.47 12.36 4.02
CA VAL A 143 -8.13 11.04 3.99
C VAL A 143 -8.01 10.35 2.63
N GLN A 144 -7.40 11.03 1.65
CA GLN A 144 -7.24 10.53 0.29
C GLN A 144 -5.87 9.89 0.11
N ALA A 145 -5.68 8.72 0.71
CA ALA A 145 -4.48 7.89 0.53
C ALA A 145 -4.26 7.41 -0.93
N PRO A 146 -5.27 6.98 -1.71
CA PRO A 146 -5.05 6.38 -3.03
C PRO A 146 -4.24 7.24 -4.03
N PRO A 147 -4.45 8.56 -4.16
CA PRO A 147 -3.60 9.39 -5.03
C PRO A 147 -2.12 9.40 -4.65
N VAL A 148 -1.78 9.35 -3.35
CA VAL A 148 -0.37 9.29 -2.89
C VAL A 148 0.23 7.94 -3.23
N ILE A 149 -0.50 6.85 -2.96
CA ILE A 149 -0.09 5.48 -3.32
C ILE A 149 0.12 5.37 -4.82
N LYS A 150 -0.83 5.86 -5.63
CA LYS A 150 -0.75 5.85 -7.09
C LYS A 150 0.49 6.58 -7.61
N MET A 151 0.81 7.74 -7.06
CA MET A 151 2.03 8.46 -7.43
C MET A 151 3.29 7.69 -7.05
N ALA A 152 3.34 7.08 -5.87
CA ALA A 152 4.44 6.23 -5.44
C ALA A 152 4.62 5.01 -6.36
N LYS A 153 3.53 4.33 -6.72
CA LYS A 153 3.54 3.21 -7.69
C LYS A 153 4.05 3.64 -9.05
N ASN A 154 3.59 4.78 -9.57
CA ASN A 154 4.03 5.30 -10.87
C ASN A 154 5.53 5.59 -10.90
N LEU A 155 6.13 6.05 -9.80
CA LEU A 155 7.57 6.29 -9.69
C LEU A 155 8.39 5.01 -9.66
N ALA A 156 7.77 3.88 -9.29
CA ALA A 156 8.41 2.57 -9.31
C ALA A 156 8.35 1.90 -10.69
N GLU A 157 7.46 2.33 -11.59
CA GLU A 157 7.33 1.76 -12.93
C GLU A 157 8.67 1.81 -13.68
N GLY A 158 8.93 0.77 -14.48
CA GLY A 158 10.20 0.59 -15.20
C GLY A 158 11.28 -0.19 -14.42
N HIS A 159 11.12 -0.39 -13.11
CA HIS A 159 11.98 -1.34 -12.38
C HIS A 159 11.62 -2.79 -12.73
N PRO A 160 12.61 -3.69 -12.86
CA PRO A 160 12.36 -5.07 -13.28
C PRO A 160 11.58 -5.88 -12.21
N LEU A 161 11.83 -5.58 -10.93
CA LEU A 161 11.11 -6.11 -9.78
C LEU A 161 10.64 -4.95 -8.89
N ILE A 162 9.36 -4.98 -8.53
CA ILE A 162 8.74 -4.01 -7.62
C ILE A 162 8.06 -4.77 -6.48
N LEU A 163 8.38 -4.39 -5.25
CA LEU A 163 7.71 -4.86 -4.03
C LEU A 163 6.85 -3.73 -3.48
N TYR A 164 5.58 -4.00 -3.22
CA TYR A 164 4.67 -3.06 -2.57
C TYR A 164 4.39 -3.51 -1.14
N ASP A 165 4.76 -2.72 -0.13
CA ASP A 165 4.32 -2.92 1.25
C ASP A 165 2.97 -2.23 1.43
N ALA A 166 1.90 -3.01 1.53
CA ALA A 166 0.55 -2.47 1.61
C ALA A 166 0.23 -1.93 3.00
N ALA A 167 -0.69 -0.96 3.05
CA ALA A 167 -1.32 -0.55 4.30
C ALA A 167 -2.00 -1.76 5.00
N PRO A 168 -2.22 -1.71 6.33
CA PRO A 168 -3.02 -2.73 7.01
C PRO A 168 -4.49 -2.72 6.57
N GLY A 169 -5.13 -3.89 6.59
CA GLY A 169 -6.57 -3.99 6.39
C GLY A 169 -6.96 -4.43 4.97
N ILE A 170 -8.14 -4.01 4.55
CA ILE A 170 -8.77 -4.38 3.28
C ILE A 170 -9.44 -3.17 2.58
N ALA A 171 -9.12 -1.96 3.01
CA ALA A 171 -9.75 -0.74 2.53
C ALA A 171 -9.11 -0.21 1.22
N CYS A 172 -9.62 0.91 0.71
CA CYS A 172 -9.16 1.54 -0.54
C CYS A 172 -7.62 1.66 -0.70
N PRO A 173 -6.83 1.98 0.35
CA PRO A 173 -5.36 1.99 0.25
C PRO A 173 -4.80 0.64 -0.21
N VAL A 174 -5.29 -0.46 0.36
CA VAL A 174 -4.87 -1.83 0.01
C VAL A 174 -5.30 -2.19 -1.41
N ILE A 175 -6.52 -1.82 -1.80
CA ILE A 175 -7.00 -2.03 -3.18
C ILE A 175 -6.10 -1.29 -4.17
N GLU A 176 -5.81 0.00 -3.94
CA GLU A 176 -4.92 0.79 -4.81
C GLU A 176 -3.52 0.18 -4.88
N THR A 177 -2.99 -0.38 -3.78
CA THR A 177 -1.74 -1.13 -3.79
C THR A 177 -1.81 -2.37 -4.69
N LEU A 178 -2.88 -3.17 -4.58
CA LEU A 178 -3.05 -4.43 -5.30
C LEU A 178 -3.34 -4.28 -6.80
N VAL A 179 -3.96 -3.19 -7.25
CA VAL A 179 -4.27 -2.99 -8.68
C VAL A 179 -3.02 -3.12 -9.55
N GLY A 180 -3.03 -4.05 -10.51
CA GLY A 180 -1.93 -4.26 -11.46
C GLY A 180 -0.71 -4.98 -10.87
N VAL A 181 -0.86 -5.65 -9.74
CA VAL A 181 0.15 -6.54 -9.13
C VAL A 181 0.04 -7.93 -9.73
N ASP A 182 1.18 -8.61 -9.91
CA ASP A 182 1.24 -9.96 -10.48
C ASP A 182 1.02 -11.06 -9.42
N PHE A 183 1.35 -10.78 -8.15
CA PHE A 183 1.18 -11.73 -7.04
C PHE A 183 1.05 -11.05 -5.67
N CYS A 184 0.24 -11.61 -4.77
CA CYS A 184 0.03 -11.09 -3.42
C CYS A 184 0.56 -12.06 -2.33
N LEU A 185 1.60 -11.65 -1.61
CA LEU A 185 2.07 -12.30 -0.39
C LEU A 185 1.24 -11.85 0.81
N LEU A 186 0.41 -12.74 1.33
CA LEU A 186 -0.44 -12.52 2.50
C LEU A 186 0.33 -12.89 3.78
N VAL A 187 0.60 -11.90 4.63
CA VAL A 187 1.30 -12.09 5.91
C VAL A 187 0.29 -12.21 7.04
N THR A 188 0.30 -13.33 7.73
CA THR A 188 -0.55 -13.61 8.89
C THR A 188 0.27 -14.03 10.12
N GLU A 189 -0.39 -14.18 11.25
CA GLU A 189 0.19 -14.72 12.49
C GLU A 189 -0.61 -15.91 13.00
N SER A 190 0.03 -16.78 13.79
CA SER A 190 -0.52 -18.03 14.33
C SER A 190 -1.52 -17.79 15.45
N THR A 191 -2.62 -17.11 15.12
CA THR A 191 -3.72 -16.84 16.04
C THR A 191 -5.06 -16.97 15.31
N PRO A 192 -6.17 -17.26 16.03
CA PRO A 192 -7.50 -17.27 15.43
C PRO A 192 -7.88 -15.94 14.75
N PHE A 193 -7.39 -14.82 15.30
CA PHE A 193 -7.57 -13.50 14.68
C PHE A 193 -6.76 -13.37 13.39
N GLY A 194 -5.51 -13.84 13.38
CA GLY A 194 -4.69 -13.92 12.18
C GLY A 194 -5.36 -14.72 11.06
N LEU A 195 -6.02 -15.84 11.38
CA LEU A 195 -6.81 -16.60 10.42
C LEU A 195 -8.01 -15.80 9.89
N HIS A 196 -8.77 -15.13 10.76
CA HIS A 196 -9.89 -14.29 10.33
C HIS A 196 -9.43 -13.18 9.38
N ASP A 197 -8.33 -12.50 9.71
CA ASP A 197 -7.77 -11.42 8.91
C ASP A 197 -7.20 -11.94 7.58
N LEU A 198 -6.60 -13.13 7.59
CA LEU A 198 -6.16 -13.82 6.37
C LEU A 198 -7.33 -14.12 5.44
N LYS A 199 -8.46 -14.61 5.96
CA LYS A 199 -9.67 -14.87 5.16
C LYS A 199 -10.16 -13.62 4.45
N LEU A 200 -10.21 -12.49 5.15
CA LEU A 200 -10.61 -11.21 4.57
C LEU A 200 -9.63 -10.73 3.49
N ALA A 201 -8.32 -10.77 3.77
CA ALA A 201 -7.30 -10.33 2.82
C ALA A 201 -7.24 -11.24 1.57
N HIS A 202 -7.42 -12.55 1.76
CA HIS A 202 -7.54 -13.49 0.65
C HIS A 202 -8.78 -13.21 -0.20
N GLY A 203 -9.94 -12.96 0.41
CA GLY A 203 -11.16 -12.61 -0.32
C GLY A 203 -11.00 -11.37 -1.20
N VAL A 204 -10.26 -10.35 -0.72
CA VAL A 204 -9.92 -9.17 -1.54
C VAL A 204 -9.01 -9.54 -2.72
N ALA A 205 -7.96 -10.33 -2.49
CA ALA A 205 -7.06 -10.76 -3.56
C ALA A 205 -7.80 -11.60 -4.62
N GLU A 206 -8.71 -12.48 -4.18
CA GLU A 206 -9.57 -13.29 -5.04
C GLU A 206 -10.53 -12.42 -5.86
N GLU A 207 -11.21 -11.46 -5.23
CA GLU A 207 -12.15 -10.55 -5.91
C GLU A 207 -11.46 -9.68 -6.98
N ILE A 208 -10.20 -9.29 -6.75
CA ILE A 208 -9.37 -8.57 -7.74
C ILE A 208 -8.78 -9.53 -8.80
N GLY A 209 -8.78 -10.84 -8.56
CA GLY A 209 -8.23 -11.85 -9.47
C GLY A 209 -6.70 -11.97 -9.43
N ILE A 210 -6.08 -11.72 -8.28
CA ILE A 210 -4.63 -11.78 -8.08
C ILE A 210 -4.26 -13.09 -7.39
N PRO A 211 -3.32 -13.89 -7.93
CA PRO A 211 -2.84 -15.09 -7.25
C PRO A 211 -2.14 -14.72 -5.94
N SER A 212 -2.35 -15.54 -4.90
CA SER A 212 -1.86 -15.23 -3.57
C SER A 212 -1.14 -16.41 -2.92
N GLY A 213 -0.25 -16.12 -1.98
CA GLY A 213 0.44 -17.11 -1.17
C GLY A 213 0.66 -16.58 0.25
N VAL A 214 0.83 -17.48 1.22
CA VAL A 214 0.83 -17.13 2.64
C VAL A 214 2.24 -17.19 3.22
N VAL A 215 2.57 -16.16 4.01
CA VAL A 215 3.68 -16.18 4.98
C VAL A 215 3.08 -16.21 6.38
N ILE A 216 3.35 -17.28 7.12
CA ILE A 216 2.95 -17.37 8.53
C ILE A 216 4.09 -16.78 9.36
N ASN A 217 3.87 -15.62 9.96
CA ASN A 217 4.85 -14.95 10.80
C ASN A 217 4.57 -15.21 12.28
N ARG A 218 5.61 -15.17 13.12
CA ARG A 218 5.51 -15.40 14.57
C ARG A 218 4.80 -16.72 14.91
N SER A 219 5.12 -17.79 14.19
CA SER A 219 4.53 -19.10 14.44
C SER A 219 5.01 -19.73 15.73
N ASP A 220 4.06 -20.17 16.56
CA ASP A 220 4.29 -20.96 17.77
C ASP A 220 4.31 -22.47 17.48
N GLY A 221 4.09 -22.87 16.24
CA GLY A 221 4.00 -24.26 15.79
C GLY A 221 2.57 -24.83 15.75
N GLU A 222 1.57 -24.10 16.24
CA GLU A 222 0.17 -24.53 16.29
C GLU A 222 -0.65 -23.96 15.11
N ASP A 223 -0.15 -24.19 13.89
CA ASP A 223 -0.67 -23.56 12.65
C ASP A 223 -1.82 -24.31 11.96
N GLU A 224 -2.38 -25.36 12.59
CA GLU A 224 -3.30 -26.31 11.94
C GLU A 224 -4.49 -25.61 11.27
N GLU A 225 -5.11 -24.62 11.93
CA GLU A 225 -6.27 -23.93 11.36
C GLU A 225 -5.92 -23.11 10.11
N ILE A 226 -4.74 -22.48 10.09
CA ILE A 226 -4.23 -21.72 8.94
C ILE A 226 -3.88 -22.68 7.80
N GLN A 227 -3.22 -23.80 8.11
CA GLN A 227 -2.89 -24.83 7.13
C GLN A 227 -4.15 -25.43 6.49
N ASN A 228 -5.17 -25.74 7.30
CA ASN A 228 -6.45 -26.26 6.83
C ASN A 228 -7.17 -25.27 5.93
N PHE A 229 -7.18 -23.98 6.29
CA PHE A 229 -7.73 -22.93 5.45
C PHE A 229 -6.96 -22.80 4.12
N CYS A 230 -5.63 -22.73 4.16
CA CYS A 230 -4.81 -22.63 2.96
C CYS A 230 -5.03 -23.84 2.03
N ALA A 231 -5.11 -25.05 2.58
CA ALA A 231 -5.40 -26.26 1.79
C ALA A 231 -6.79 -26.23 1.15
N ALA A 232 -7.82 -25.79 1.88
CA ALA A 232 -9.20 -25.73 1.39
C ALA A 232 -9.38 -24.76 0.22
N TYR A 233 -8.62 -23.65 0.20
CA TYR A 233 -8.65 -22.62 -0.83
C TYR A 233 -7.48 -22.72 -1.82
N GLN A 234 -6.69 -23.80 -1.74
CA GLN A 234 -5.54 -24.05 -2.61
C GLN A 234 -4.49 -22.93 -2.61
N ILE A 235 -4.32 -22.27 -1.47
CA ILE A 235 -3.35 -21.18 -1.27
C ILE A 235 -2.04 -21.81 -0.77
N PRO A 236 -0.90 -21.58 -1.43
CA PRO A 236 0.37 -22.11 -0.97
C PRO A 236 0.85 -21.37 0.27
N ILE A 237 1.31 -22.11 1.29
CA ILE A 237 2.15 -21.56 2.35
C ILE A 237 3.60 -21.54 1.85
N LEU A 238 4.16 -20.36 1.68
CA LEU A 238 5.47 -20.17 1.03
C LEU A 238 6.61 -20.09 2.04
N MET A 239 6.32 -19.60 3.25
CA MET A 239 7.29 -19.44 4.34
C MET A 239 6.58 -19.44 5.69
N THR A 240 7.27 -19.98 6.71
CA THR A 240 6.89 -19.86 8.11
C THR A 240 8.05 -19.26 8.90
N ILE A 241 7.81 -18.17 9.63
CA ILE A 241 8.78 -17.53 10.51
C ILE A 241 8.37 -17.84 11.95
N PRO A 242 9.21 -18.54 12.73
CA PRO A 242 8.87 -18.91 14.10
C PRO A 242 8.84 -17.69 15.03
N PHE A 243 8.08 -17.81 16.12
CA PHE A 243 8.16 -16.89 17.24
C PHE A 243 9.45 -17.14 18.01
N ASP A 244 10.50 -16.42 17.62
CA ASP A 244 11.81 -16.47 18.25
C ASP A 244 12.17 -15.13 18.91
N ARG A 245 12.68 -15.18 20.14
CA ARG A 245 13.05 -13.97 20.90
C ARG A 245 14.22 -13.22 20.27
N GLY A 246 15.15 -13.91 19.61
CA GLY A 246 16.25 -13.30 18.88
C GLY A 246 15.76 -12.54 17.66
N ILE A 247 14.87 -13.14 16.86
CA ILE A 247 14.19 -12.47 15.74
C ILE A 247 13.45 -11.23 16.23
N ALA A 248 12.65 -11.36 17.29
CA ALA A 248 11.91 -10.24 17.87
C ALA A 248 12.83 -9.11 18.36
N ALA A 249 13.97 -9.44 18.97
CA ALA A 249 14.95 -8.44 19.44
C ALA A 249 15.58 -7.66 18.28
N ILE A 250 15.93 -8.33 17.17
CA ILE A 250 16.46 -7.68 15.96
C ILE A 250 15.43 -6.72 15.38
N GLN A 251 14.17 -7.16 15.23
CA GLN A 251 13.08 -6.35 14.73
C GLN A 251 12.84 -5.11 15.61
N ASN A 252 12.79 -5.28 16.93
CA ASN A 252 12.56 -4.18 17.88
C ASN A 252 13.71 -3.17 17.92
N ALA A 253 14.92 -3.57 17.52
CA ALA A 253 16.06 -2.67 17.36
C ALA A 253 16.06 -1.91 16.03
N GLY A 254 15.09 -2.15 15.13
CA GLY A 254 15.03 -1.56 13.79
C GLY A 254 15.98 -2.21 12.77
N ASN A 255 16.54 -3.38 13.11
CA ASN A 255 17.48 -4.10 12.25
C ASN A 255 16.78 -5.12 11.35
N LEU A 256 17.47 -5.56 10.30
CA LEU A 256 16.99 -6.58 9.36
C LEU A 256 17.41 -7.98 9.82
N ILE A 257 16.47 -8.90 9.92
CA ILE A 257 16.71 -10.33 10.24
C ILE A 257 17.69 -10.94 9.24
N ALA A 258 17.50 -10.68 7.95
CA ALA A 258 18.35 -11.18 6.88
C ALA A 258 19.76 -10.56 6.89
N HIS A 259 19.95 -9.40 7.53
CA HIS A 259 21.27 -8.82 7.73
C HIS A 259 21.98 -9.49 8.90
N GLU A 260 21.32 -9.58 10.06
CA GLU A 260 21.91 -10.11 11.29
C GLU A 260 22.08 -11.64 11.28
N ILE A 261 21.22 -12.36 10.56
CA ILE A 261 21.20 -13.82 10.51
C ILE A 261 21.26 -14.28 9.04
N PRO A 262 22.45 -14.62 8.50
CA PRO A 262 22.62 -14.95 7.08
C PRO A 262 21.79 -16.12 6.55
N THR A 263 21.39 -17.05 7.41
CA THR A 263 20.48 -18.15 7.02
C THR A 263 19.11 -17.60 6.60
N TRP A 264 18.57 -16.61 7.31
CA TRP A 264 17.29 -15.98 6.98
C TRP A 264 17.32 -15.27 5.63
N LYS A 265 18.46 -14.69 5.24
CA LYS A 265 18.62 -14.13 3.89
C LYS A 265 18.38 -15.18 2.80
N SER A 266 18.88 -16.39 3.01
CA SER A 266 18.67 -17.51 2.08
C SER A 266 17.20 -17.93 2.05
N GLU A 267 16.53 -17.95 3.20
CA GLU A 267 15.09 -18.23 3.30
C GLU A 267 14.24 -17.17 2.57
N PHE A 268 14.57 -15.87 2.66
CA PHE A 268 13.87 -14.82 1.91
C PHE A 268 14.10 -14.89 0.40
N ILE A 269 15.31 -15.29 -0.03
CA ILE A 269 15.56 -15.59 -1.45
C ILE A 269 14.72 -16.79 -1.90
N GLU A 270 14.57 -17.81 -1.05
CA GLU A 270 13.75 -18.98 -1.35
C GLU A 270 12.24 -18.66 -1.38
N LEU A 271 11.76 -17.79 -0.49
CA LEU A 271 10.40 -17.23 -0.54
C LEU A 271 10.13 -16.61 -1.91
N PHE A 272 11.05 -15.79 -2.42
CA PHE A 272 10.92 -15.21 -3.75
C PHE A 272 10.87 -16.28 -4.85
N ARG A 273 11.75 -17.30 -4.80
CA ARG A 273 11.76 -18.39 -5.79
C ARG A 273 10.44 -19.17 -5.80
N LYS A 274 9.92 -19.55 -4.63
CA LYS A 274 8.62 -20.22 -4.51
C LYS A 274 7.48 -19.36 -5.02
N THR A 275 7.53 -18.05 -4.78
CA THR A 275 6.57 -17.08 -5.30
C THR A 275 6.57 -17.10 -6.83
N VAL A 276 7.74 -16.96 -7.46
CA VAL A 276 7.89 -16.99 -8.93
C VAL A 276 7.42 -18.33 -9.50
N ALA A 277 7.84 -19.45 -8.92
CA ALA A 277 7.45 -20.78 -9.38
C ALA A 277 5.92 -21.00 -9.33
N HIS A 278 5.26 -20.47 -8.29
CA HIS A 278 3.80 -20.57 -8.18
C HIS A 278 3.08 -19.67 -9.19
N MET A 279 3.58 -18.46 -9.44
CA MET A 279 3.05 -17.59 -10.48
C MET A 279 3.15 -18.23 -11.87
N GLU A 280 4.28 -18.85 -12.19
CA GLU A 280 4.50 -19.54 -13.47
C GLU A 280 3.60 -20.77 -13.63
N ALA A 281 3.27 -21.47 -12.55
CA ALA A 281 2.38 -22.63 -12.58
C ALA A 281 0.89 -22.26 -12.80
N MET A 282 0.52 -20.99 -12.66
CA MET A 282 -0.84 -20.48 -12.82
C MET A 282 -1.10 -19.84 -14.19
N GLN A 283 -0.07 -19.73 -15.04
CA GLN A 283 -0.16 -19.24 -16.44
C GLN A 283 -0.35 -20.40 -17.42
#